data_AF-A0AAE1EXX6-F1
#
_entry.id   AF-A0AAE1EXX6-F1
#
_cell.length_a   1.000
_cell.length_b   1.000
_cell.length_c   1.000
_cell.angle_alpha   90.00
_cell.angle_beta   90.00
_cell.angle_gamma   90.00
#
_symmetry.space_group_name_H-M   'P 1'
#
loop_
_entity.id
_entity.type
_entity.pdbx_description
1 polymer ?
#
loop_
_entity_poly.entity_id
_entity_poly.type
_entity_poly.pdbx_seq_one_letter_code
_entity_poly.pdbx_strand_id
1 'polypeptide(L)'
;MNKLDDIYWASNVKGYMNMVLSAEWFDNHFVPDALRKCKELNLDGKVLLFMDNAPGHARYLIGRHPAVQVEFLPPNTTSVIQPLDQEIIANVKLIYYKKIYDKMREVTDDQEELKVIQEEESDDDKLLLGPKLDTADQPRPSQQPQTASSAIISVRQFWKNFNVKNAIDYMTEAWKSITNDTIKHAWHLPPPRLGICQHR
;
A
#
# COMPACT_ATOMS: atom_id res chain seq x y z
N MET A 1 -19.45 5.05 -10.32
CA MET A 1 -18.26 4.50 -9.64
C MET A 1 -18.67 3.30 -8.81
N ASN A 2 -17.81 2.30 -8.71
CA ASN A 2 -17.99 1.15 -7.82
C ASN A 2 -17.43 1.48 -6.43
N LYS A 3 -17.85 0.73 -5.40
CA LYS A 3 -17.37 0.88 -4.02
C LYS A 3 -16.82 -0.45 -3.51
N LEU A 4 -15.63 -0.41 -2.93
CA LEU A 4 -15.01 -1.51 -2.19
C LEU A 4 -14.60 -0.95 -0.82
N ASP A 5 -15.31 -1.37 0.22
CA ASP A 5 -15.22 -0.79 1.57
C ASP A 5 -15.34 0.73 1.55
N ASP A 6 -14.30 1.45 1.96
CA ASP A 6 -14.25 2.92 1.99
C ASP A 6 -13.64 3.54 0.72
N ILE A 7 -13.38 2.72 -0.31
CA ILE A 7 -12.71 3.13 -1.56
C ILE A 7 -13.69 3.14 -2.72
N TYR A 8 -13.79 4.27 -3.41
CA TYR A 8 -14.51 4.40 -4.68
C TYR A 8 -13.55 4.19 -5.85
N TRP A 9 -13.95 3.39 -6.84
CA TRP A 9 -13.14 3.12 -8.02
C TRP A 9 -13.94 3.09 -9.32
N ALA A 10 -13.29 3.42 -10.42
CA ALA A 10 -13.82 3.29 -11.78
C ALA A 10 -12.68 2.97 -12.76
N SER A 11 -13.01 2.27 -13.84
CA SER A 11 -12.06 2.00 -14.92
C SER A 11 -12.19 3.05 -16.03
N ASN A 12 -11.04 3.39 -16.62
CA ASN A 12 -10.96 4.23 -17.81
C ASN A 12 -9.86 3.65 -18.72
N VAL A 13 -10.09 3.65 -20.02
CA VAL A 13 -9.15 3.14 -21.03
C VAL A 13 -7.77 3.78 -20.93
N LYS A 14 -7.72 5.08 -20.60
CA LYS A 14 -6.46 5.81 -20.45
C LYS A 14 -5.76 5.60 -19.10
N GLY A 15 -6.41 4.96 -18.12
CA GLY A 15 -5.85 4.78 -16.77
C GLY A 15 -5.72 6.05 -15.93
N TYR A 16 -6.22 7.20 -16.41
CA TYR A 16 -6.22 8.47 -15.68
C TYR A 16 -7.64 8.94 -15.38
N MET A 17 -7.78 9.78 -14.35
CA MET A 17 -9.03 10.51 -14.07
C MET A 17 -9.40 11.40 -15.27
N ASN A 18 -10.69 11.45 -15.59
CA ASN A 18 -11.23 12.31 -16.64
C ASN A 18 -12.33 13.22 -16.08
N MET A 19 -12.85 14.13 -16.90
CA MET A 19 -13.87 15.08 -16.44
C MET A 19 -15.15 14.42 -15.93
N VAL A 20 -15.61 13.37 -16.60
CA VAL A 20 -16.87 12.68 -16.23
C VAL A 20 -16.69 11.99 -14.88
N LEU A 21 -15.59 11.26 -14.71
CA LEU A 21 -15.29 10.55 -13.47
C LEU A 21 -15.05 11.49 -12.30
N SER A 22 -14.37 12.63 -12.51
CA SER A 22 -14.14 13.56 -11.40
C SER A 22 -15.40 14.36 -11.03
N ALA A 23 -16.27 14.68 -11.99
CA ALA A 23 -17.59 15.24 -11.70
C ALA A 23 -18.47 14.25 -10.92
N GLU A 24 -18.54 12.99 -11.37
CA GLU A 24 -19.30 11.93 -10.73
C GLU A 24 -18.83 11.70 -9.29
N TRP A 25 -17.51 11.60 -9.08
CA TRP A 25 -16.90 11.49 -7.77
C TRP A 25 -17.21 12.69 -6.87
N PHE A 26 -17.08 13.90 -7.41
CA PHE A 26 -17.28 15.13 -6.65
C PHE A 26 -18.73 15.21 -6.12
N ASP A 27 -19.72 15.03 -7.00
CA ASP A 27 -21.13 15.22 -6.65
C ASP A 27 -21.69 14.08 -5.80
N ASN A 28 -21.35 12.84 -6.13
CA ASN A 28 -22.03 11.68 -5.55
C ASN A 28 -21.28 11.06 -4.37
N HIS A 29 -20.01 11.40 -4.17
CA HIS A 29 -19.17 10.80 -3.13
C HIS A 29 -18.52 11.85 -2.25
N PHE A 30 -17.69 12.74 -2.80
CA PHE A 30 -16.97 13.72 -2.02
C PHE A 30 -17.89 14.69 -1.26
N VAL A 31 -18.79 15.39 -1.97
CA VAL A 31 -19.68 16.40 -1.35
C VAL A 31 -20.54 15.78 -0.24
N PRO A 32 -21.26 14.66 -0.47
CA PRO A 32 -22.07 14.03 0.58
C PRO A 32 -21.24 13.61 1.81
N ASP A 33 -20.07 13.00 1.59
CA ASP A 33 -19.23 12.52 2.69
C ASP A 33 -18.60 13.67 3.48
N ALA A 34 -18.15 14.73 2.80
CA ALA A 34 -17.58 15.90 3.45
C ALA A 34 -18.62 16.64 4.31
N LEU A 35 -19.82 16.86 3.78
CA LEU A 35 -20.90 17.53 4.52
C LEU A 35 -21.42 16.66 5.68
N ARG A 36 -21.52 15.34 5.48
CA ARG A 36 -21.81 14.40 6.57
C ARG A 36 -20.76 14.52 7.68
N LYS A 37 -19.47 14.57 7.32
CA LYS A 37 -18.40 14.72 8.31
C LYS A 37 -18.44 16.05 9.04
N CYS A 38 -18.75 17.15 8.34
CA CYS A 38 -18.98 18.45 8.98
C CYS A 38 -20.10 18.35 10.02
N LYS A 39 -21.21 17.69 9.71
CA LYS A 39 -22.32 17.49 10.65
C LYS A 39 -21.93 16.65 11.86
N GLU A 40 -21.21 15.54 11.65
CA GLU A 40 -20.67 14.70 12.74
C GLU A 40 -19.75 15.49 13.69
N LEU A 41 -18.99 16.44 13.15
CA LEU A 41 -18.06 17.29 13.90
C LEU A 41 -18.69 18.61 14.39
N ASN A 42 -20.00 18.81 14.17
CA ASN A 42 -20.73 20.04 14.50
C ASN A 42 -20.08 21.32 13.90
N LEU A 43 -19.65 21.23 12.63
CA LEU A 43 -19.11 22.33 11.83
C LEU A 43 -20.20 22.98 10.97
N ASP A 44 -19.93 24.18 10.45
CA ASP A 44 -20.88 25.00 9.66
C ASP A 44 -21.20 24.45 8.25
N GLY A 45 -20.63 23.30 7.89
CA GLY A 45 -20.84 22.66 6.60
C GLY A 45 -20.10 23.33 5.43
N LYS A 46 -19.12 24.20 5.69
CA LYS A 46 -18.25 24.75 4.65
C LYS A 46 -16.98 23.91 4.50
N VAL A 47 -16.65 23.55 3.28
CA VAL A 47 -15.52 22.66 2.96
C VAL A 47 -14.61 23.36 1.96
N LEU A 48 -13.30 23.27 2.20
CA LEU A 48 -12.27 23.68 1.25
C LEU A 48 -11.55 22.44 0.73
N LEU A 49 -11.61 22.20 -0.58
CA LEU A 49 -10.91 21.12 -1.26
C LEU A 49 -9.68 21.69 -1.98
N PHE A 50 -8.48 21.28 -1.57
CA PHE A 50 -7.24 21.54 -2.29
C PHE A 50 -6.94 20.42 -3.28
N MET A 51 -6.65 20.78 -4.53
CA MET A 51 -6.26 19.85 -5.59
C MET A 51 -4.93 20.24 -6.22
N ASP A 52 -4.22 19.26 -6.80
CA ASP A 52 -3.01 19.51 -7.57
C ASP A 52 -3.35 20.16 -8.92
N ASN A 53 -2.40 20.91 -9.48
CA ASN A 53 -2.56 21.55 -10.78
C ASN A 53 -2.21 20.58 -11.93
N ALA A 54 -2.87 19.41 -11.95
CA ALA A 54 -2.77 18.47 -13.05
C ALA A 54 -3.54 18.99 -14.28
N PRO A 55 -3.00 18.85 -15.50
CA PRO A 55 -3.65 19.36 -16.70
C PRO A 55 -5.05 18.75 -16.92
N GLY A 56 -6.06 19.63 -16.93
CA GLY A 56 -7.27 19.45 -17.74
C GLY A 56 -8.56 18.96 -17.08
N HIS A 57 -8.59 18.52 -15.81
CA HIS A 57 -9.77 17.79 -15.31
C HIS A 57 -10.34 18.19 -13.94
N ALA A 58 -9.86 19.25 -13.31
CA ALA A 58 -10.37 19.65 -11.99
C ALA A 58 -10.93 21.08 -11.95
N ARG A 59 -10.51 21.99 -12.85
CA ARG A 59 -10.96 23.40 -12.81
C ARG A 59 -12.47 23.60 -12.99
N TYR A 60 -13.18 22.67 -13.63
CA TYR A 60 -14.64 22.76 -13.75
C TYR A 60 -15.38 22.37 -12.46
N LEU A 61 -14.69 21.91 -11.42
CA LEU A 61 -15.25 21.67 -10.09
C LEU A 61 -15.40 22.98 -9.29
N ILE A 62 -14.70 24.04 -9.70
CA ILE A 62 -14.78 25.37 -9.05
C ILE A 62 -16.23 25.87 -9.15
N GLY A 63 -16.82 26.18 -8.01
CA GLY A 63 -18.19 26.70 -7.93
C GLY A 63 -19.29 25.66 -8.19
N ARG A 64 -18.95 24.37 -8.29
CA ARG A 64 -19.92 23.30 -8.58
C ARG A 64 -20.90 23.05 -7.43
N HIS A 65 -20.50 23.31 -6.19
CA HIS A 65 -21.37 23.19 -5.02
C HIS A 65 -21.20 24.41 -4.10
N PRO A 66 -22.28 25.05 -3.63
CA PRO A 66 -22.20 26.32 -2.89
C PRO A 66 -21.49 26.21 -1.53
N ALA A 67 -21.47 25.01 -0.94
CA ALA A 67 -20.81 24.75 0.34
C ALA A 67 -19.35 24.28 0.21
N VAL A 68 -18.88 24.04 -1.02
CA VAL A 68 -17.52 23.51 -1.28
C VAL A 68 -16.74 24.48 -2.15
N GLN A 69 -15.69 25.06 -1.57
CA GLN A 69 -14.71 25.83 -2.31
C GLN A 69 -13.60 24.89 -2.81
N VAL A 70 -13.21 25.02 -4.07
CA VAL A 70 -12.13 24.22 -4.68
C VAL A 70 -10.99 25.16 -5.03
N GLU A 71 -9.81 24.90 -4.48
CA GLU A 71 -8.59 25.66 -4.74
C GLU A 71 -7.49 24.76 -5.29
N PHE A 72 -6.64 25.32 -6.14
CA PHE A 72 -5.55 24.60 -6.77
C PHE A 72 -4.21 25.03 -6.20
N LEU A 73 -3.34 24.04 -5.96
CA LEU A 73 -1.94 24.33 -5.65
C LEU A 73 -1.26 24.99 -6.85
N PRO A 74 -0.24 25.84 -6.65
CA PRO A 74 0.53 26.40 -7.75
C PRO A 74 1.11 25.31 -8.67
N PRO A 75 1.32 25.60 -9.97
CA PRO A 75 2.01 24.68 -10.86
C PRO A 75 3.39 24.30 -10.30
N ASN A 76 3.80 23.04 -10.48
CA ASN A 76 5.12 22.52 -10.11
C ASN A 76 5.49 22.60 -8.62
N THR A 77 4.53 22.77 -7.71
CA THR A 77 4.79 22.77 -6.27
C THR A 77 4.26 21.54 -5.54
N THR A 78 3.75 20.54 -6.26
CA THR A 78 3.02 19.39 -5.69
C THR A 78 3.86 18.64 -4.64
N SER A 79 5.08 18.23 -4.99
CA SER A 79 5.98 17.53 -4.05
C SER A 79 6.44 18.37 -2.86
N VAL A 80 6.32 19.70 -2.95
CA VAL A 80 6.83 20.64 -1.97
C VAL A 80 5.75 21.12 -1.03
N ILE A 81 4.51 21.27 -1.48
CA ILE A 81 3.43 21.89 -0.70
C ILE A 81 2.32 20.89 -0.38
N GLN A 82 2.13 19.85 -1.20
CA GLN A 82 1.02 18.92 -0.97
C GLN A 82 1.32 18.05 0.26
N PRO A 83 0.52 18.12 1.34
CA PRO A 83 0.75 17.32 2.55
C PRO A 83 0.75 15.82 2.27
N LEU A 84 -0.03 15.42 1.26
CA LEU A 84 -0.10 14.04 0.80
C LEU A 84 1.27 13.54 0.33
N ASP A 85 2.00 14.34 -0.45
CA ASP A 85 3.34 14.02 -0.95
C ASP A 85 4.43 14.20 0.11
N GLN A 86 4.26 15.15 1.03
CA GLN A 86 5.29 15.45 2.04
C GLN A 86 5.51 14.32 3.04
N GLU A 87 4.47 13.57 3.41
CA GLU A 87 4.60 12.55 4.46
C GLU A 87 3.61 11.39 4.33
N ILE A 88 2.35 11.69 4.01
CA ILE A 88 1.28 10.68 4.07
C ILE A 88 1.54 9.54 3.08
N ILE A 89 1.85 9.82 1.82
CA ILE A 89 2.12 8.79 0.79
C ILE A 89 3.33 7.95 1.18
N ALA A 90 4.39 8.57 1.71
CA ALA A 90 5.60 7.85 2.11
C ALA A 90 5.29 6.85 3.23
N ASN A 91 4.53 7.28 4.25
CA ASN A 91 4.11 6.41 5.35
C ASN A 91 3.17 5.30 4.90
N VAL A 92 2.19 5.60 4.05
CA VAL A 92 1.29 4.58 3.49
C VAL A 92 2.07 3.53 2.70
N LYS A 93 3.01 3.95 1.84
CA LYS A 93 3.88 3.05 1.09
C LYS A 93 4.72 2.18 2.01
N LEU A 94 5.32 2.76 3.05
CA LEU A 94 6.13 2.03 4.02
C LEU A 94 5.31 0.93 4.71
N ILE A 95 4.12 1.27 5.20
CA ILE A 95 3.22 0.32 5.87
C ILE A 95 2.76 -0.77 4.89
N TYR A 96 2.39 -0.38 3.66
CA TYR A 96 1.99 -1.30 2.60
C TYR A 96 3.10 -2.33 2.28
N TYR A 97 4.34 -1.86 2.07
CA TYR A 97 5.46 -2.75 1.79
C TYR A 97 5.81 -3.64 2.97
N LYS A 98 5.73 -3.10 4.20
CA LYS A 98 5.94 -3.90 5.41
C LYS A 98 4.91 -5.04 5.50
N LYS A 99 3.62 -4.76 5.25
CA LYS A 99 2.57 -5.78 5.24
C LYS A 99 2.81 -6.86 4.18
N ILE A 100 3.20 -6.47 2.98
CA ILE A 100 3.57 -7.42 1.93
C ILE A 100 4.73 -8.29 2.38
N TYR A 101 5.77 -7.68 2.97
CA TYR A 101 6.94 -8.40 3.44
C TYR A 101 6.62 -9.37 4.58
N ASP A 102 5.82 -8.95 5.55
CA ASP A 102 5.37 -9.81 6.66
C ASP A 102 4.56 -11.01 6.12
N LYS A 103 3.66 -10.79 5.15
CA LYS A 103 2.90 -11.88 4.52
C LYS A 103 3.78 -12.82 3.70
N MET A 104 4.79 -12.29 3.01
CA MET A 104 5.78 -13.13 2.32
C MET A 104 6.53 -14.02 3.31
N ARG A 105 6.91 -13.46 4.47
CA ARG A 105 7.62 -14.19 5.52
C ARG A 105 6.80 -15.35 6.07
N GLU A 106 5.53 -15.12 6.38
CA GLU A 106 4.60 -16.18 6.83
C GLU A 106 4.54 -17.36 5.84
N VAL A 107 4.49 -17.09 4.53
CA VAL A 107 4.51 -18.16 3.50
C VAL A 107 5.83 -18.93 3.48
N THR A 108 6.96 -18.30 3.83
CA THR A 108 8.24 -19.00 3.98
C THR A 108 8.24 -19.92 5.21
N ASP A 109 7.75 -19.42 6.34
CA ASP A 109 7.77 -20.13 7.63
C ASP A 109 6.82 -21.34 7.58
N ASP A 110 5.62 -21.18 7.02
CA ASP A 110 4.65 -22.28 6.80
C ASP A 110 5.22 -23.40 5.90
N GLN A 111 6.08 -23.06 4.94
CA GLN A 111 6.71 -24.03 4.04
C GLN A 111 7.88 -24.77 4.69
N GLU A 112 8.53 -24.18 5.70
CA GLU A 112 9.53 -24.88 6.51
C GLU A 112 8.84 -25.85 7.47
N GLU A 113 7.75 -25.45 8.13
CA GLU A 113 6.95 -26.35 8.99
C GLU A 113 6.39 -27.55 8.22
N LEU A 114 5.83 -27.35 7.02
CA LEU A 114 5.31 -28.43 6.18
C LEU A 114 6.40 -29.41 5.71
N LYS A 115 7.64 -28.93 5.52
CA LYS A 115 8.77 -29.81 5.17
C LYS A 115 9.22 -30.64 6.35
N VAL A 116 9.29 -30.05 7.55
CA VAL A 116 9.61 -30.77 8.79
C VAL A 116 8.60 -31.88 9.03
N ILE A 117 7.30 -31.61 8.86
CA ILE A 117 6.24 -32.62 9.03
C ILE A 117 6.36 -33.74 7.98
N GLN A 118 6.67 -33.42 6.71
CA GLN A 118 6.85 -34.43 5.66
C GLN A 118 8.12 -35.27 5.84
N GLU A 119 9.19 -34.70 6.39
CA GLU A 119 10.42 -35.42 6.70
C GLU A 119 10.21 -36.36 7.90
N GLU A 120 9.53 -35.90 8.94
CA GLU A 120 9.19 -36.71 10.14
C GLU A 120 8.23 -37.87 9.81
N GLU A 121 7.19 -37.68 8.98
CA GLU A 121 6.31 -38.78 8.54
C GLU A 121 7.03 -39.79 7.63
N SER A 122 8.12 -39.40 6.96
CA SER A 122 8.87 -40.30 6.06
C SER A 122 9.87 -41.21 6.78
N ASP A 123 10.33 -40.82 7.96
CA ASP A 123 11.32 -41.59 8.73
C ASP A 123 10.67 -42.74 9.53
N ASP A 124 9.39 -42.65 9.87
CA ASP A 124 8.66 -43.70 10.59
C ASP A 124 8.38 -44.97 9.74
N ASP A 125 8.44 -44.87 8.41
CA ASP A 125 8.28 -46.02 7.49
C ASP A 125 9.59 -46.80 7.25
N LYS A 126 10.72 -46.36 7.82
CA LYS A 126 12.04 -46.98 7.59
C LYS A 126 12.47 -47.96 8.68
N LEU A 127 11.57 -48.35 9.57
CA LEU A 127 11.87 -49.23 10.71
C LEU A 127 11.76 -50.73 10.39
N LEU A 128 12.22 -51.18 9.21
CA LEU A 128 12.48 -52.60 8.95
C LEU A 128 13.68 -52.75 7.99
N LEU A 129 14.88 -52.93 8.53
CA LEU A 129 15.92 -53.88 8.09
C LEU A 129 17.27 -53.63 8.82
N GLY A 130 17.57 -54.52 9.78
CA GLY A 130 18.89 -55.14 10.06
C GLY A 130 20.16 -54.30 10.36
N PRO A 131 21.13 -54.84 11.14
CA PRO A 131 22.23 -54.07 11.69
C PRO A 131 23.39 -53.79 10.71
N LYS A 132 24.01 -52.62 10.93
CA LYS A 132 25.13 -52.01 10.21
C LYS A 132 26.37 -52.92 10.09
N LEU A 133 27.01 -52.90 8.92
CA LEU A 133 28.45 -53.17 8.77
C LEU A 133 29.18 -51.88 8.46
N ASP A 134 30.27 -51.66 9.19
CA ASP A 134 31.13 -50.49 9.15
C ASP A 134 31.87 -50.34 7.81
N THR A 135 31.80 -49.15 7.22
CA THR A 135 32.94 -48.58 6.48
C THR A 135 33.03 -47.08 6.73
N ALA A 136 34.21 -46.69 7.18
CA ALA A 136 34.63 -45.33 7.43
C ALA A 136 34.89 -44.55 6.13
N ASP A 137 34.92 -43.21 6.29
CA ASP A 137 35.27 -42.16 5.33
C ASP A 137 34.25 -41.87 4.23
N GLN A 138 33.26 -41.06 4.59
CA GLN A 138 32.55 -40.17 3.65
C GLN A 138 32.94 -38.73 3.98
N PRO A 139 33.33 -37.91 2.98
CA PRO A 139 33.61 -36.50 3.23
C PRO A 139 32.34 -35.80 3.70
N ARG A 140 32.51 -34.97 4.74
CA ARG A 140 31.47 -34.09 5.30
C ARG A 140 30.69 -33.43 4.15
N PRO A 141 29.35 -33.55 4.08
CA PRO A 141 28.58 -32.86 3.06
C PRO A 141 28.76 -31.37 3.27
N SER A 142 29.37 -30.71 2.29
CA SER A 142 29.38 -29.27 2.16
C SER A 142 27.92 -28.80 2.06
N GLN A 143 27.38 -28.26 3.16
CA GLN A 143 26.12 -27.56 3.17
C GLN A 143 26.26 -26.30 2.30
N GLN A 144 25.82 -26.40 1.04
CA GLN A 144 25.56 -25.30 0.11
C GLN A 144 24.04 -25.24 -0.18
N PRO A 145 23.51 -24.11 -0.68
CA PRO A 145 22.43 -23.33 -0.06
C PRO A 145 21.02 -23.88 -0.30
N GLN A 146 20.59 -24.87 0.48
CA GLN A 146 19.19 -25.34 0.45
C GLN A 146 18.20 -24.24 0.91
N THR A 147 18.62 -23.40 1.87
CA THR A 147 17.85 -22.30 2.45
C THR A 147 17.58 -21.15 1.46
N ALA A 148 18.53 -20.82 0.58
CA ALA A 148 18.33 -19.78 -0.42
C ALA A 148 17.39 -20.25 -1.54
N SER A 149 17.46 -21.53 -1.92
CA SER A 149 16.60 -22.12 -2.95
C SER A 149 15.14 -22.21 -2.47
N SER A 150 14.91 -22.63 -1.22
CA SER A 150 13.57 -22.66 -0.61
C SER A 150 12.95 -21.27 -0.50
N ALA A 151 13.73 -20.26 -0.08
CA ALA A 151 13.28 -18.88 0.02
C ALA A 151 12.94 -18.27 -1.36
N ILE A 152 13.67 -18.62 -2.43
CA ILE A 152 13.32 -18.17 -3.79
C ILE A 152 12.01 -18.80 -4.27
N ILE A 153 11.76 -20.07 -3.93
CA ILE A 153 10.53 -20.77 -4.30
C ILE A 153 9.31 -20.19 -3.57
N SER A 154 9.42 -19.88 -2.27
CA SER A 154 8.33 -19.30 -1.48
C SER A 154 7.95 -17.89 -1.96
N VAL A 155 8.93 -17.03 -2.28
CA VAL A 155 8.66 -15.70 -2.84
C VAL A 155 7.93 -15.80 -4.18
N ARG A 156 8.35 -16.73 -5.05
CA ARG A 156 7.63 -16.98 -6.31
C ARG A 156 6.19 -17.46 -6.07
N GLN A 157 5.99 -18.31 -5.08
CA GLN A 157 4.67 -18.84 -4.76
C GLN A 157 3.73 -17.76 -4.18
N PHE A 158 4.26 -16.87 -3.34
CA PHE A 158 3.53 -15.69 -2.87
C PHE A 158 3.03 -14.85 -4.05
N TRP A 159 3.93 -14.50 -4.98
CA TRP A 159 3.56 -13.65 -6.12
C TRP A 159 2.61 -14.34 -7.12
N LYS A 160 2.62 -15.68 -7.22
CA LYS A 160 1.61 -16.42 -8.01
C LYS A 160 0.20 -16.28 -7.44
N ASN A 161 0.08 -16.22 -6.11
CA ASN A 161 -1.20 -16.11 -5.42
C ASN A 161 -1.60 -14.64 -5.16
N PHE A 162 -0.67 -13.69 -5.33
CA PHE A 162 -0.91 -12.28 -5.14
C PHE A 162 -1.73 -11.70 -6.31
N ASN A 163 -2.91 -11.15 -5.99
CA ASN A 163 -3.81 -10.56 -6.98
C ASN A 163 -4.18 -9.11 -6.61
N VAL A 164 -4.92 -8.43 -7.49
CA VAL A 164 -5.32 -7.03 -7.33
C VAL A 164 -6.16 -6.81 -6.06
N LYS A 165 -6.99 -7.77 -5.64
CA LYS A 165 -7.76 -7.65 -4.41
C LYS A 165 -6.83 -7.55 -3.20
N ASN A 166 -5.81 -8.41 -3.13
CA ASN A 166 -4.81 -8.36 -2.04
C ASN A 166 -4.11 -7.00 -2.00
N ALA A 167 -3.75 -6.45 -3.16
CA ALA A 167 -3.14 -5.13 -3.24
C ALA A 167 -4.07 -4.03 -2.69
N ILE A 168 -5.36 -4.08 -3.03
CA ILE A 168 -6.34 -3.10 -2.53
C ILE A 168 -6.57 -3.28 -1.03
N ASP A 169 -6.69 -4.51 -0.54
CA ASP A 169 -6.89 -4.81 0.88
C ASP A 169 -5.69 -4.28 1.70
N TYR A 170 -4.46 -4.58 1.28
CA TYR A 170 -3.25 -4.10 1.96
C TYR A 170 -3.10 -2.58 1.89
N MET A 171 -3.48 -1.95 0.77
CA MET A 171 -3.49 -0.50 0.66
C MET A 171 -4.52 0.12 1.60
N THR A 172 -5.70 -0.48 1.72
CA THR A 172 -6.78 -0.04 2.61
C THR A 172 -6.35 -0.13 4.06
N GLU A 173 -5.73 -1.23 4.47
CA GLU A 173 -5.20 -1.40 5.82
C GLU A 173 -4.04 -0.43 6.10
N ALA A 174 -3.15 -0.20 5.13
CA ALA A 174 -2.07 0.77 5.27
C ALA A 174 -2.60 2.18 5.46
N TRP A 175 -3.62 2.58 4.68
CA TRP A 175 -4.31 3.86 4.84
C TRP A 175 -4.97 3.99 6.22
N LYS A 176 -5.70 2.96 6.67
CA LYS A 176 -6.35 2.93 7.99
C LYS A 176 -5.36 2.99 9.16
N SER A 177 -4.10 2.63 8.93
CA SER A 177 -3.03 2.65 9.94
C SER A 177 -2.39 4.04 10.11
N ILE A 178 -2.70 5.00 9.24
CA ILE A 178 -2.22 6.39 9.36
C ILE A 178 -2.97 7.09 10.49
N THR A 179 -2.23 7.68 11.43
CA THR A 179 -2.81 8.35 12.58
C THR A 179 -3.26 9.78 12.25
N ASN A 180 -4.21 10.31 13.03
CA ASN A 180 -4.61 11.71 12.93
C ASN A 180 -3.43 12.67 13.18
N ASP A 181 -2.47 12.28 14.02
CA ASP A 181 -1.31 13.10 14.31
C ASP A 181 -0.36 13.17 13.11
N THR A 182 -0.17 12.07 12.38
CA THR A 182 0.56 12.07 11.11
C THR A 182 -0.11 12.98 10.08
N ILE A 183 -1.45 12.92 9.97
CA ILE A 183 -2.19 13.80 9.06
C ILE A 183 -1.98 15.27 9.45
N LYS A 184 -2.17 15.62 10.72
CA LYS A 184 -2.00 17.01 11.21
C LYS A 184 -0.56 17.50 11.03
N HIS A 185 0.42 16.66 11.35
CA HIS A 185 1.83 16.99 11.20
C HIS A 185 2.17 17.31 9.75
N ALA A 186 1.69 16.51 8.80
CA ALA A 186 1.89 16.75 7.37
C ALA A 186 1.36 18.13 6.92
N TRP A 187 0.28 18.64 7.51
CA TRP A 187 -0.22 20.00 7.22
C TRP A 187 0.62 21.12 7.79
N HIS A 188 1.44 20.84 8.81
CA HIS A 188 2.30 21.80 9.48
C HIS A 188 3.76 21.72 9.04
N LEU A 189 4.10 20.76 8.17
CA LEU A 189 5.45 20.63 7.65
C LEU A 189 5.78 21.85 6.77
N PRO A 190 6.92 22.51 7.03
CA PRO A 190 7.41 23.51 6.10
C PRO A 190 7.73 22.83 4.77
N PRO A 191 7.62 23.55 3.64
CA PRO A 191 8.13 23.10 2.36
C PRO A 191 9.51 22.46 2.54
N PRO A 192 9.76 21.23 2.03
CA PRO A 192 11.09 20.64 2.09
C PRO A 192 12.05 21.69 1.53
N ARG A 193 13.06 22.05 2.34
CA ARG A 193 14.09 22.99 1.91
C ARG A 193 14.72 22.38 0.67
N LEU A 194 14.32 22.86 -0.51
CA LEU A 194 15.11 22.67 -1.71
C LEU A 194 16.51 23.09 -1.30
N GLY A 195 17.49 22.20 -1.45
CA GLY A 195 18.88 22.51 -1.18
C GLY A 195 19.30 23.64 -2.10
N ILE A 196 19.03 24.88 -1.70
CA ILE A 196 19.61 26.06 -2.30
C ILE A 196 21.07 25.98 -1.86
N CYS A 197 21.90 25.34 -2.69
CA CYS A 197 23.28 25.77 -2.81
C CYS A 197 23.21 27.24 -3.22
N GLN A 198 23.20 28.13 -2.22
CA GLN A 198 23.56 29.51 -2.41
C GLN A 198 25.05 29.53 -2.75
N HIS A 199 25.35 29.37 -4.03
CA HIS A 199 26.62 29.81 -4.58
C HIS A 199 26.35 31.02 -5.46
N ARG A 200 26.52 32.16 -4.77
CA ARG A 200 27.13 33.43 -5.19
C ARG A 200 26.82 33.94 -6.59
#